data_AF-A0A0G1F9M8-F1
#
_entry.id   AF-A0A0G1F9M8-F1
#
_cell.length_a   1.000
_cell.length_b   1.000
_cell.length_c   1.000
_cell.angle_alpha   90.00
_cell.angle_beta   90.00
_cell.angle_gamma   90.00
#
_symmetry.space_group_name_H-M   'P 1'
#
loop_
_entity.id
_entity.type
_entity.pdbx_description
1 polymer ?
#
loop_
_entity_poly.entity_id
_entity_poly.type
_entity_poly.pdbx_seq_one_letter_code
_entity_poly.pdbx_strand_id
1 'polypeptide(L)'
;QKMALKRTSEEVALVVRQAQAYALGIKRPVSGVDDYFGFGVHFDKSDSKSLVLFADSDSDKTYDKGDGCGGSGTECFQEFKIGTGDYVSELLECYSTTGCASSVNTLDVVYPRAASMATINNGSASYAKVTIKSLRGNEAKNKKNINIWISGQISVE
;
A
#
# COMPACT_ATOMS: atom_id res chain seq x y z
N GLN A 1 -18.09 7.93 14.53
CA GLN A 1 -16.90 7.07 14.74
C GLN A 1 -16.75 6.00 13.66
N LYS A 2 -17.76 5.14 13.40
CA LYS A 2 -17.75 4.16 12.29
C LYS A 2 -17.46 4.76 10.90
N MET A 3 -17.85 6.02 10.67
CA MET A 3 -17.63 6.71 9.39
C MET A 3 -16.17 7.11 9.14
N ALA A 4 -15.40 7.46 10.18
CA ALA A 4 -14.00 7.88 10.02
C ALA A 4 -13.12 6.68 9.61
N LEU A 5 -13.19 5.60 10.38
CA LEU A 5 -12.47 4.36 10.07
C LEU A 5 -12.82 3.79 8.69
N LYS A 6 -14.12 3.80 8.33
CA LYS A 6 -14.57 3.39 7.01
C LYS A 6 -13.94 4.27 5.92
N ARG A 7 -14.01 5.59 6.08
CA ARG A 7 -13.42 6.55 5.14
C ARG A 7 -11.91 6.34 4.99
N THR A 8 -11.17 6.21 6.08
CA THR A 8 -9.72 5.94 6.05
C THR A 8 -9.42 4.65 5.29
N SER A 9 -10.18 3.59 5.54
CA SER A 9 -9.97 2.29 4.87
C SER A 9 -10.29 2.36 3.38
N GLU A 10 -11.32 3.13 3.00
CA GLU A 10 -11.67 3.41 1.60
C GLU A 10 -10.63 4.29 0.90
N GLU A 11 -10.05 5.27 1.60
CA GLU A 11 -8.95 6.11 1.11
C GLU A 11 -7.70 5.26 0.85
N VAL A 12 -7.31 4.36 1.78
CA VAL A 12 -6.20 3.42 1.55
C VAL A 12 -6.47 2.53 0.32
N ALA A 13 -7.68 1.95 0.23
CA ALA A 13 -8.06 1.13 -0.92
C ALA A 13 -8.04 1.94 -2.24
N LEU A 14 -8.37 3.23 -2.21
CA LEU A 14 -8.31 4.11 -3.36
C LEU A 14 -6.85 4.36 -3.81
N VAL A 15 -5.93 4.58 -2.88
CA VAL A 15 -4.50 4.77 -3.21
C VAL A 15 -3.92 3.51 -3.85
N VAL A 16 -4.29 2.32 -3.37
CA VAL A 16 -3.87 1.05 -4.00
C VAL A 16 -4.42 0.93 -5.43
N ARG A 17 -5.70 1.28 -5.65
CA ARG A 17 -6.26 1.35 -7.02
C ARG A 17 -5.54 2.37 -7.90
N GLN A 18 -5.12 3.50 -7.32
CA GLN A 18 -4.38 4.53 -8.03
C GLN A 18 -3.00 4.00 -8.47
N ALA A 19 -2.29 3.26 -7.63
CA ALA A 19 -1.04 2.58 -8.01
C ALA A 19 -1.26 1.62 -9.19
N GLN A 20 -2.27 0.76 -9.10
CA GLN A 20 -2.64 -0.16 -10.18
C GLN A 20 -2.95 0.59 -11.49
N ALA A 21 -3.76 1.65 -11.42
CA ALA A 21 -4.11 2.45 -12.58
C ALA A 21 -2.90 3.17 -13.20
N TYR A 22 -1.93 3.60 -12.39
CA TYR A 22 -0.72 4.27 -12.88
C TYR A 22 0.25 3.30 -13.56
N ALA A 23 0.40 2.09 -13.02
CA ALA A 23 1.18 1.02 -13.63
C ALA A 23 0.60 0.54 -14.98
N LEU A 24 -0.74 0.53 -15.11
CA LEU A 24 -1.43 0.19 -16.36
C LEU A 24 -1.48 1.34 -17.36
N GLY A 25 -1.74 2.56 -16.86
CA GLY A 25 -1.93 3.77 -17.67
C GLY A 25 -0.63 4.42 -18.14
N ILE A 26 0.52 3.83 -17.81
CA ILE A 26 1.84 4.29 -18.25
C ILE A 26 2.04 5.77 -17.81
N LYS A 27 1.70 6.07 -16.55
CA LYS A 27 1.83 7.43 -16.04
C LYS A 27 3.30 7.76 -15.83
N ARG A 28 3.77 8.88 -16.39
CA ARG A 28 5.15 9.33 -16.25
C ARG A 28 5.42 9.79 -14.79
N PRO A 29 6.54 9.39 -14.18
CA PRO A 29 7.03 10.02 -12.96
C PRO A 29 7.37 11.49 -13.22
N VAL A 30 7.41 12.31 -12.16
CA VAL A 30 7.65 13.77 -12.27
C VAL A 30 9.09 14.08 -12.76
N SER A 31 10.03 13.14 -12.64
CA SER A 31 11.40 13.25 -13.15
C SER A 31 11.45 12.86 -14.64
N GLY A 32 11.58 13.86 -15.52
CA GLY A 32 11.40 13.79 -16.98
C GLY A 32 12.42 12.98 -17.79
N VAL A 33 12.66 11.72 -17.42
CA VAL A 33 13.30 10.72 -18.29
C VAL A 33 12.18 9.87 -18.91
N ASP A 34 12.33 9.42 -20.16
CA ASP A 34 11.33 8.63 -20.92
C ASP A 34 11.06 7.22 -20.35
N ASP A 35 11.23 7.05 -19.04
CA ASP A 35 11.06 5.79 -18.36
C ASP A 35 9.65 5.66 -17.80
N TYR A 36 9.08 4.50 -18.09
CA TYR A 36 7.79 4.09 -17.59
C TYR A 36 8.04 3.06 -16.51
N PHE A 37 7.59 3.35 -15.30
CA PHE A 37 7.90 2.56 -14.12
C PHE A 37 6.72 1.73 -13.62
N GLY A 38 7.01 0.74 -12.79
CA GLY A 38 6.00 0.14 -11.93
C GLY A 38 5.51 1.17 -10.91
N PHE A 39 4.32 0.95 -10.36
CA PHE A 39 3.81 1.76 -9.25
C PHE A 39 3.41 0.87 -8.11
N GLY A 40 3.75 1.28 -6.89
CA GLY A 40 3.46 0.52 -5.69
C GLY A 40 2.92 1.36 -4.57
N VAL A 41 2.42 0.68 -3.55
CA VAL A 41 2.07 1.29 -2.27
C VAL A 41 2.90 0.65 -1.17
N HIS A 42 3.59 1.49 -0.41
CA HIS A 42 4.37 1.12 0.76
C HIS A 42 3.60 1.45 2.03
N PHE A 43 3.58 0.49 2.95
CA PHE A 43 3.11 0.64 4.31
C PHE A 43 4.25 0.37 5.28
N ASP A 44 4.36 1.18 6.33
CA ASP A 44 5.31 1.00 7.42
C ASP A 44 4.58 1.09 8.75
N LYS A 45 4.75 0.08 9.63
CA LYS A 45 4.19 0.13 10.99
C LYS A 45 4.87 1.18 11.87
N SER A 46 6.13 1.52 11.59
CA SER A 46 6.86 2.58 12.29
C SER A 46 6.25 3.96 12.01
N ASP A 47 5.75 4.16 10.79
CA ASP A 47 4.91 5.30 10.40
C ASP A 47 3.47 4.85 10.08
N SER A 48 2.82 4.28 11.09
CA SER A 48 1.45 3.76 11.00
C SER A 48 0.37 4.79 10.60
N LYS A 49 0.73 6.07 10.43
CA LYS A 49 -0.19 7.15 10.05
C LYS A 49 0.05 7.68 8.65
N SER A 50 0.90 7.03 7.87
CA SER A 50 1.08 7.36 6.46
C SER A 50 1.08 6.09 5.63
N LEU A 51 0.87 6.28 4.33
CA LEU A 51 1.25 5.33 3.31
C LEU A 51 1.86 6.12 2.15
N VAL A 52 2.74 5.45 1.41
CA VAL A 52 3.46 6.08 0.30
C VAL A 52 3.05 5.39 -0.99
N LEU A 53 2.57 6.18 -1.94
CA LEU A 53 2.52 5.80 -3.35
C LEU A 53 3.89 6.09 -3.94
N PHE A 54 4.54 5.08 -4.53
CA PHE A 54 5.88 5.20 -5.09
C PHE A 54 5.95 4.68 -6.52
N ALA A 55 6.98 5.11 -7.25
CA ALA A 55 7.30 4.62 -8.58
C ALA A 55 8.56 3.75 -8.49
N ASP A 56 8.39 2.45 -8.75
CA ASP A 56 9.45 1.42 -8.74
C ASP A 56 10.34 1.61 -9.98
N SER A 57 11.36 2.45 -9.81
CA SER A 57 12.20 3.02 -10.86
C SER A 57 13.37 2.12 -11.24
N ASP A 58 13.86 1.33 -10.29
CA ASP A 58 14.91 0.35 -10.50
C ASP A 58 14.37 -1.09 -10.72
N SER A 59 13.05 -1.27 -10.62
CA SER A 59 12.34 -2.53 -10.82
C SER A 59 12.68 -3.62 -9.79
N ASP A 60 13.12 -3.23 -8.59
CA ASP A 60 13.42 -4.16 -7.49
C ASP A 60 12.17 -4.59 -6.70
N LYS A 61 11.04 -3.91 -6.95
CA LYS A 61 9.71 -4.16 -6.37
C LYS A 61 9.63 -3.87 -4.88
N THR A 62 10.47 -2.98 -4.39
CA THR A 62 10.46 -2.47 -3.03
C THR A 62 10.48 -0.94 -3.06
N TYR A 63 10.13 -0.32 -1.94
CA TYR A 63 10.14 1.14 -1.86
C TYR A 63 11.48 1.67 -1.36
N ASP A 64 12.15 2.45 -2.21
CA ASP A 64 13.31 3.22 -1.78
C ASP A 64 12.93 4.53 -1.10
N LYS A 65 13.05 4.54 0.23
CA LYS A 65 12.72 5.72 1.03
C LYS A 65 13.64 6.91 0.76
N GLY A 66 14.94 6.69 0.56
CA GLY A 66 15.94 7.75 0.51
C GLY A 66 15.82 8.72 1.69
N ASP A 67 15.85 10.02 1.39
CA ASP A 67 15.62 11.10 2.37
C ASP A 67 14.12 11.36 2.68
N GLY A 68 13.22 10.49 2.21
CA GLY A 68 11.77 10.62 2.31
C GLY A 68 11.15 11.44 1.17
N CYS A 69 9.82 11.52 1.16
CA CYS A 69 9.07 12.17 0.08
C CYS A 69 9.46 13.64 -0.13
N GLY A 70 9.99 13.95 -1.32
CA GLY A 70 10.52 15.27 -1.67
C GLY A 70 12.03 15.44 -1.42
N GLY A 71 12.70 14.40 -0.93
CA GLY A 71 14.14 14.31 -0.76
C GLY A 71 14.88 13.73 -1.98
N SER A 72 16.17 13.44 -1.82
CA SER A 72 16.98 12.81 -2.87
C SER A 72 17.01 11.29 -2.71
N GLY A 73 17.17 10.56 -3.82
CA GLY A 73 17.27 9.10 -3.82
C GLY A 73 16.01 8.39 -3.29
N THR A 74 14.85 9.02 -3.42
CA THR A 74 13.55 8.45 -3.04
C THR A 74 12.74 8.10 -4.27
N GLU A 75 12.00 7.01 -4.19
CA GLU A 75 10.99 6.63 -5.19
C GLU A 75 9.61 7.19 -4.88
N CYS A 76 9.51 8.02 -3.83
CA CYS A 76 8.24 8.55 -3.39
C CYS A 76 7.60 9.39 -4.49
N PHE A 77 6.40 8.97 -4.91
CA PHE A 77 5.57 9.75 -5.81
C PHE A 77 4.62 10.65 -5.02
N GLN A 78 3.97 10.10 -3.99
CA GLN A 78 3.05 10.85 -3.14
C GLN A 78 2.90 10.20 -1.76
N GLU A 79 3.03 10.99 -0.71
CA GLU A 79 2.69 10.59 0.66
C GLU A 79 1.22 10.88 0.95
N PHE A 80 0.52 9.90 1.53
CA PHE A 80 -0.84 10.08 2.04
C PHE A 80 -0.85 9.92 3.55
N LYS A 81 -1.17 11.01 4.25
CA LYS A 81 -1.28 11.03 5.71
C LYS A 81 -2.70 10.68 6.14
N ILE A 82 -2.81 9.74 7.07
CA ILE A 82 -4.04 9.41 7.77
C ILE A 82 -4.30 10.54 8.78
N GLY A 83 -5.13 11.50 8.38
CA GLY A 83 -5.47 12.68 9.19
C GLY A 83 -6.44 12.40 10.35
N THR A 84 -6.94 11.17 10.49
CA THR A 84 -7.82 10.76 11.58
C THR A 84 -7.02 10.17 12.75
N GLY A 85 -7.68 9.86 13.86
CA GLY A 85 -7.07 9.10 14.97
C GLY A 85 -6.91 7.61 14.67
N ASP A 86 -6.99 7.21 13.41
CA ASP A 86 -6.83 5.83 12.93
C ASP A 86 -5.37 5.61 12.52
N TYR A 87 -4.96 4.34 12.50
CA TYR A 87 -3.58 3.97 12.18
C TYR A 87 -3.51 2.53 11.66
N VAL A 88 -2.46 2.23 10.91
CA VAL A 88 -2.11 0.88 10.47
C VAL A 88 -1.65 0.07 11.67
N SER A 89 -2.44 -0.91 12.10
CA SER A 89 -2.11 -1.74 13.27
C SER A 89 -1.37 -3.02 12.90
N GLU A 90 -1.67 -3.57 11.71
CA GLU A 90 -1.16 -4.87 11.29
C GLU A 90 -0.98 -4.91 9.78
N LEU A 91 0.11 -5.54 9.36
CA LEU A 91 0.46 -5.82 7.98
C LEU A 91 0.78 -7.31 7.89
N LEU A 92 0.16 -8.00 6.94
CA LEU A 92 0.31 -9.43 6.75
C LEU A 92 0.46 -9.76 5.27
N GLU A 93 1.37 -10.67 4.98
CA GLU A 93 1.46 -11.37 3.70
C GLU A 93 0.63 -12.66 3.79
N CYS A 94 -0.23 -12.93 2.83
CA CYS A 94 -1.08 -14.10 2.84
C CYS A 94 -0.90 -14.94 1.58
N TYR A 95 -0.50 -16.20 1.74
CA TYR A 95 -0.19 -17.12 0.64
C TYR A 95 -1.43 -17.90 0.17
N SER A 96 -2.43 -18.05 1.03
CA SER A 96 -3.70 -18.70 0.72
C SER A 96 -4.87 -18.03 1.43
N THR A 97 -6.10 -18.39 1.05
CA THR A 97 -7.34 -17.89 1.69
C THR A 97 -7.41 -18.17 3.20
N THR A 98 -6.63 -19.12 3.72
CA THR A 98 -6.64 -19.56 5.12
C THR A 98 -5.32 -19.36 5.86
N GLY A 99 -4.23 -18.97 5.18
CA GLY A 99 -2.90 -18.85 5.79
C GLY A 99 -2.22 -17.52 5.49
N CYS A 100 -2.13 -16.67 6.50
CA CYS A 100 -1.26 -15.49 6.51
C CYS A 100 0.03 -15.78 7.30
N ALA A 101 1.12 -15.17 6.88
CA ALA A 101 2.38 -15.12 7.62
C ALA A 101 2.20 -14.37 8.94
N SER A 102 3.26 -14.34 9.76
CA SER A 102 3.33 -13.44 10.90
C SER A 102 3.32 -11.98 10.44
N SER A 103 2.91 -11.06 11.33
CA SER A 103 2.88 -9.63 10.99
C SER A 103 4.27 -9.12 10.60
N VAL A 104 4.35 -8.50 9.43
CA VAL A 104 5.54 -7.81 8.92
C VAL A 104 5.57 -6.35 9.39
N ASN A 105 6.75 -5.74 9.37
CA ASN A 105 6.92 -4.31 9.73
C ASN A 105 6.62 -3.39 8.55
N THR A 106 6.99 -3.80 7.36
CA THR A 106 6.77 -3.08 6.10
C THR A 106 6.06 -3.98 5.11
N LEU A 107 5.29 -3.36 4.21
CA LEU A 107 4.56 -4.05 3.17
C LEU A 107 4.52 -3.20 1.90
N ASP A 108 5.14 -3.72 0.86
CA ASP A 108 5.14 -3.18 -0.49
C ASP A 108 4.19 -3.99 -1.35
N VAL A 109 3.22 -3.33 -1.96
CA VAL A 109 2.37 -3.91 -3.00
C VAL A 109 2.67 -3.18 -4.30
N VAL A 110 3.43 -3.83 -5.18
CA VAL A 110 3.93 -3.25 -6.41
C VAL A 110 3.20 -3.82 -7.61
N TYR A 111 2.70 -2.96 -8.48
CA TYR A 111 2.17 -3.30 -9.78
C TYR A 111 3.26 -3.02 -10.83
N PRO A 112 3.91 -4.06 -11.38
CA PRO A 112 4.89 -3.87 -12.44
C PRO A 112 4.23 -3.21 -13.66
N ARG A 113 5.05 -2.49 -14.43
CA ARG A 113 4.59 -1.80 -15.64
C ARG A 113 3.85 -2.77 -16.57
N ALA A 114 2.66 -2.35 -17.02
CA ALA A 114 1.83 -3.10 -17.96
C ALA A 114 1.53 -4.56 -17.52
N ALA A 115 1.69 -4.88 -16.24
CA ALA A 115 1.34 -6.17 -15.68
C ALA A 115 -0.08 -6.16 -15.11
N SER A 116 -0.80 -7.27 -15.29
CA SER A 116 -2.10 -7.49 -14.68
C SER A 116 -2.01 -7.95 -13.21
N MET A 117 -0.82 -8.35 -12.77
CA MET A 117 -0.57 -8.92 -11.45
C MET A 117 0.42 -8.09 -10.64
N ALA A 118 0.09 -7.87 -9.37
CA ALA A 118 1.00 -7.25 -8.40
C ALA A 118 2.01 -8.27 -7.85
N THR A 119 3.07 -7.74 -7.26
CA THR A 119 4.00 -8.47 -6.39
C THR A 119 3.92 -7.86 -4.99
N ILE A 120 4.03 -8.69 -3.95
CA ILE A 120 3.98 -8.24 -2.55
C ILE A 120 5.34 -8.53 -1.92
N ASN A 121 6.05 -7.51 -1.41
CA ASN A 121 7.39 -7.61 -0.80
C ASN A 121 8.39 -8.45 -1.63
N ASN A 122 8.36 -8.32 -2.96
CA ASN A 122 9.13 -9.16 -3.89
C ASN A 122 8.97 -10.70 -3.69
N GLY A 123 7.88 -11.12 -3.05
CA GLY A 123 7.60 -12.51 -2.66
C GLY A 123 6.46 -13.17 -3.45
N SER A 124 5.98 -14.29 -2.92
CA SER A 124 4.95 -15.15 -3.53
C SER A 124 3.59 -15.09 -2.83
N ALA A 125 3.33 -14.05 -2.04
CA ALA A 125 2.04 -13.88 -1.38
C ALA A 125 0.91 -13.70 -2.41
N SER A 126 -0.24 -14.33 -2.15
CA SER A 126 -1.44 -14.24 -2.98
C SER A 126 -2.23 -12.95 -2.73
N TYR A 127 -2.19 -12.44 -1.50
CA TYR A 127 -2.76 -11.16 -1.13
C TYR A 127 -2.07 -10.57 0.10
N ALA A 128 -2.15 -9.25 0.21
CA ALA A 128 -1.71 -8.46 1.34
C ALA A 128 -2.93 -8.14 2.21
N LYS A 129 -2.80 -8.20 3.53
CA LYS A 129 -3.83 -7.76 4.46
C LYS A 129 -3.30 -6.61 5.31
N VAL A 130 -3.97 -5.46 5.18
CA VAL A 130 -3.68 -4.25 5.94
C VAL A 130 -4.83 -4.01 6.90
N THR A 131 -4.54 -3.99 8.20
CA THR A 131 -5.54 -3.72 9.24
C THR A 131 -5.41 -2.28 9.71
N ILE A 132 -6.45 -1.49 9.52
CA ILE A 132 -6.58 -0.15 10.10
C ILE A 132 -7.34 -0.26 11.41
N LYS A 133 -6.78 0.28 12.51
CA LYS A 133 -7.41 0.34 13.83
C LYS A 133 -7.65 1.79 14.22
N SER A 134 -8.77 2.05 14.89
CA SER A 134 -9.10 3.32 15.51
C SER A 134 -8.85 3.25 17.01
N LEU A 135 -8.24 4.28 17.60
CA LEU A 135 -8.07 4.38 19.06
C LEU A 135 -9.39 4.53 19.82
N ARG A 136 -10.51 4.76 19.11
CA ARG A 136 -11.81 5.05 19.71
C ARG A 136 -12.83 3.98 19.35
N GLY A 137 -13.53 3.46 20.36
CA GLY A 137 -14.59 2.45 20.20
C GLY A 137 -14.23 1.09 20.79
N ASN A 138 -15.14 0.13 20.71
CA ASN A 138 -14.94 -1.24 21.18
C ASN A 138 -13.90 -1.95 20.29
N GLU A 139 -12.95 -2.69 20.89
CA GLU A 139 -11.86 -3.39 20.19
C GLU A 139 -12.29 -4.33 19.07
N ALA A 140 -13.48 -4.92 19.17
CA ALA A 140 -13.99 -5.80 18.12
C ALA A 140 -14.52 -5.03 16.89
N LYS A 141 -14.88 -3.74 17.07
CA LYS A 141 -15.56 -2.92 16.05
C LYS A 141 -14.75 -1.70 15.61
N ASN A 142 -13.56 -1.52 16.17
CA ASN A 142 -12.66 -0.39 15.87
C ASN A 142 -11.57 -0.77 14.86
N LYS A 143 -11.71 -1.88 14.13
CA LYS A 143 -10.78 -2.29 13.08
C LYS A 143 -11.47 -2.56 11.75
N LYS A 144 -10.73 -2.37 10.67
CA LYS A 144 -11.12 -2.66 9.30
C LYS A 144 -9.98 -3.33 8.58
N ASN A 145 -10.29 -4.37 7.82
CA ASN A 145 -9.30 -5.13 7.08
C ASN A 145 -9.39 -4.76 5.60
N ILE A 146 -8.25 -4.53 4.98
CA ILE A 146 -8.14 -4.25 3.56
C ILE A 146 -7.34 -5.40 2.97
N ASN A 147 -8.00 -6.23 2.15
CA ASN A 147 -7.36 -7.35 1.47
C ASN A 147 -7.04 -6.93 0.03
N ILE A 148 -5.76 -6.93 -0.32
CA ILE A 148 -5.22 -6.51 -1.61
C ILE A 148 -4.66 -7.73 -2.32
N TRP A 149 -5.38 -8.23 -3.32
CA TRP A 149 -4.98 -9.43 -4.06
C TRP A 149 -3.99 -9.08 -5.16
N ILE A 150 -3.07 -10.00 -5.45
CA ILE A 150 -2.14 -9.83 -6.57
C ILE A 150 -2.87 -9.72 -7.92
N SER A 151 -4.10 -10.23 -8.04
CA SER A 151 -4.96 -10.05 -9.22
C SER A 151 -5.48 -8.62 -9.41
N GLY A 152 -5.22 -7.70 -8.47
CA GLY A 152 -5.76 -6.36 -8.46
C GLY A 152 -7.14 -6.23 -7.80
N GLN A 153 -7.73 -7.34 -7.33
CA GLN A 153 -8.95 -7.27 -6.52
C GLN A 153 -8.64 -6.64 -5.15
N ILE A 154 -9.48 -5.70 -4.70
CA ILE A 154 -9.35 -5.05 -3.38
C ILE A 154 -10.68 -5.16 -2.64
N SER A 155 -10.65 -5.76 -1.44
CA SER A 155 -11.79 -5.90 -0.52
C SER A 155 -11.57 -5.06 0.74
N VAL A 156 -12.62 -4.45 1.26
CA VAL A 156 -12.61 -3.71 2.52
C VAL A 156 -13.71 -4.27 3.44
N GLU A 157 -13.30 -4.85 4.56
CA GLU A 157 -14.13 -5.64 5.48
C GLU A 157 -14.19 -5.04 6.89
#